data_AF-A0A396J8Y0-F1
#
_entry.id   AF-A0A396J8Y0-F1
#
_cell.length_a   1.000
_cell.length_b   1.000
_cell.length_c   1.000
_cell.angle_alpha   90.00
_cell.angle_beta   90.00
_cell.angle_gamma   90.00
#
_symmetry.space_group_name_H-M   'P 1'
#
loop_
_entity.id
_entity.type
_entity.pdbx_description
1 polymer ?
#
loop_
_entity_poly.entity_id
_entity_poly.type
_entity_poly.pdbx_seq_one_letter_code
_entity_poly.pdbx_strand_id
1 'polypeptide(L)'
;MRFVSQTRNLSWAILALVLLSSTLFSLAASRKTKKNIQTKVFFSPKIELNPGSVSNKVFMDVDFPRGHISLKSFFAEVVNESGNSVPLHQTYLHHWIVVRYHQPKNVANNSEEGIIFKRNNGFCQENVFGQYYGLGSETRGTNTYIPDPYGIEVGNPEEIPKGYVEKWFINVHAIDTRCRR
;
A
#
# COMPACT_ATOMS: atom_id res chain seq x y z
N MET A 1 -53.21 31.89 -24.02
CA MET A 1 -51.81 31.73 -23.56
C MET A 1 -51.61 30.30 -23.06
N ARG A 2 -50.82 29.47 -23.77
CA ARG A 2 -50.46 28.09 -23.35
C ARG A 2 -48.94 28.02 -23.18
N PHE A 3 -48.43 28.54 -22.06
CA PHE A 3 -47.00 28.47 -21.73
C PHE A 3 -46.67 27.41 -20.66
N VAL A 4 -47.66 26.66 -20.18
CA VAL A 4 -47.52 25.75 -19.02
C VAL A 4 -47.14 24.30 -19.42
N SER A 5 -47.24 23.94 -20.71
CA SER A 5 -46.98 22.57 -21.18
C SER A 5 -45.51 22.30 -21.56
N GLN A 6 -44.85 23.26 -22.24
CA GLN A 6 -43.46 23.09 -22.71
C GLN A 6 -42.42 23.03 -21.58
N THR A 7 -42.58 23.85 -20.53
CA THR A 7 -41.66 23.90 -19.38
C THR A 7 -41.69 22.63 -18.54
N ARG A 8 -42.87 22.01 -18.39
CA ARG A 8 -43.03 20.70 -17.73
C ARG A 8 -42.27 19.62 -18.49
N ASN A 9 -42.45 19.53 -19.81
CA ASN A 9 -41.79 18.50 -20.63
C ASN A 9 -40.26 18.67 -20.65
N LEU A 10 -39.77 19.92 -20.67
CA LEU A 10 -38.34 20.21 -20.60
C LEU A 10 -37.74 19.80 -19.24
N SER A 11 -38.46 20.02 -18.14
CA SER A 11 -38.03 19.62 -16.79
C SER A 11 -37.94 18.09 -16.64
N TRP A 12 -38.92 17.34 -17.18
CA TRP A 12 -38.87 15.88 -17.21
C TRP A 12 -37.74 15.34 -18.09
N ALA A 13 -37.44 15.99 -19.22
CA ALA A 13 -36.33 15.60 -20.08
C ALA A 13 -34.97 15.80 -19.40
N ILE A 14 -34.78 16.92 -18.68
CA ILE A 14 -33.55 17.19 -17.91
C ILE A 14 -33.41 16.19 -16.76
N LEU A 15 -34.49 15.91 -16.02
CA LEU A 15 -34.48 14.93 -14.94
C LEU A 15 -34.15 13.52 -15.46
N ALA A 16 -34.73 13.12 -16.61
CA ALA A 16 -34.40 11.87 -17.26
C ALA A 16 -32.92 11.84 -17.70
N LEU A 17 -32.37 12.91 -18.26
CA LEU A 17 -30.96 12.98 -18.66
C LEU A 17 -30.00 12.82 -17.46
N VAL A 18 -30.35 13.43 -16.32
CA VAL A 18 -29.58 13.32 -15.06
C VAL A 18 -29.68 11.91 -14.45
N LEU A 19 -30.85 11.27 -14.53
CA LEU A 19 -31.04 9.88 -14.10
C LEU A 19 -30.32 8.88 -15.02
N LEU A 20 -30.33 9.11 -16.34
CA LEU A 20 -29.58 8.28 -17.30
C LEU A 20 -28.06 8.47 -17.18
N SER A 21 -27.57 9.68 -16.90
CA SER A 21 -26.13 9.90 -16.70
C SER A 21 -25.65 9.27 -15.39
N SER A 22 -26.39 9.45 -14.29
CA SER A 22 -26.05 8.86 -12.98
C SER A 22 -26.08 7.32 -12.98
N THR A 23 -26.97 6.70 -13.75
CA THR A 23 -27.00 5.23 -13.92
C THR A 23 -25.82 4.72 -14.75
N LEU A 24 -25.38 5.44 -15.79
CA LEU A 24 -24.18 5.09 -16.56
C LEU A 24 -22.89 5.20 -15.72
N PHE A 25 -22.74 6.24 -14.90
CA PHE A 25 -21.62 6.37 -13.96
C PHE A 25 -21.62 5.24 -12.92
N SER A 26 -22.79 4.88 -12.39
CA SER A 26 -22.94 3.81 -11.41
C SER A 26 -22.64 2.43 -12.02
N LEU A 27 -23.00 2.19 -13.28
CA LEU A 27 -22.72 0.92 -13.97
C LEU A 27 -21.25 0.78 -14.36
N ALA A 28 -20.57 1.87 -14.70
CA ALA A 28 -19.12 1.89 -14.93
C ALA A 28 -18.33 1.66 -13.64
N ALA A 29 -18.78 2.22 -12.51
CA ALA A 29 -18.20 1.97 -11.18
C ALA A 29 -18.56 0.56 -10.63
N SER A 30 -19.71 0.01 -11.03
CA SER A 30 -20.22 -1.31 -10.60
C SER A 30 -19.81 -2.46 -11.53
N ARG A 31 -19.08 -2.19 -12.62
CA ARG A 31 -18.26 -3.26 -13.22
C ARG A 31 -17.28 -3.68 -12.13
N LYS A 32 -17.67 -4.71 -11.36
CA LYS A 32 -16.77 -5.58 -10.61
C LYS A 32 -15.75 -6.06 -11.64
N THR A 33 -14.72 -5.28 -11.82
CA THR A 33 -13.52 -5.73 -12.49
C THR A 33 -12.96 -6.73 -11.49
N LYS A 34 -13.40 -7.98 -11.61
CA LYS A 34 -12.60 -9.13 -11.19
C LYS A 34 -11.35 -9.12 -12.07
N LYS A 35 -10.54 -8.05 -12.00
CA LYS A 35 -9.13 -8.09 -12.35
C LYS A 35 -8.56 -9.16 -11.43
N ASN A 36 -7.74 -10.04 -11.98
CA ASN A 36 -7.15 -11.16 -11.25
C ASN A 36 -6.28 -10.61 -10.10
N ILE A 37 -6.87 -10.46 -8.92
CA ILE A 37 -6.14 -10.11 -7.70
C ILE A 37 -5.21 -11.30 -7.41
N GLN A 38 -3.91 -11.05 -7.42
CA GLN A 38 -2.91 -12.03 -7.03
C GLN A 38 -2.43 -11.70 -5.61
N THR A 39 -2.44 -12.71 -4.75
CA THR A 39 -1.92 -12.61 -3.39
C THR A 39 -0.63 -13.40 -3.27
N LYS A 40 0.38 -12.80 -2.67
CA LYS A 40 1.66 -13.44 -2.35
C LYS A 40 2.05 -13.12 -0.92
N VAL A 41 2.71 -14.07 -0.26
CA VAL A 41 3.23 -13.95 1.10
C VAL A 41 4.74 -14.05 1.05
N PHE A 42 5.41 -13.18 1.81
CA PHE A 42 6.86 -13.12 1.90
C PHE A 42 7.27 -13.01 3.35
N PHE A 43 8.45 -13.51 3.68
CA PHE A 43 9.04 -13.39 5.01
C PHE A 43 10.17 -12.37 4.98
N SER A 44 10.23 -11.50 5.99
CA SER A 44 11.46 -10.75 6.25
C SER A 44 12.54 -11.70 6.76
N PRO A 45 13.82 -11.31 6.75
CA PRO A 45 14.81 -11.94 7.60
C PRO A 45 14.36 -11.96 9.06
N LYS A 46 14.85 -12.94 9.82
CA LYS A 46 14.49 -13.10 11.24
C LYS A 46 14.93 -11.91 12.07
N ILE A 47 14.12 -11.56 13.07
CA ILE A 47 14.46 -10.58 14.10
C ILE A 47 14.65 -11.35 15.40
N GLU A 48 15.85 -11.28 15.98
CA GLU A 48 16.12 -11.86 17.29
C GLU A 48 15.76 -10.86 18.39
N LEU A 49 14.97 -11.32 19.36
CA LEU A 49 14.45 -10.53 20.46
C LEU A 49 14.68 -11.26 21.79
N ASN A 50 15.26 -10.53 22.74
CA ASN A 50 15.42 -10.95 24.12
C ASN A 50 14.37 -10.27 25.01
N PRO A 51 13.98 -10.86 26.16
CA PRO A 51 13.04 -10.23 27.08
C PRO A 51 13.41 -8.78 27.42
N GLY A 52 12.47 -7.86 27.20
CA GLY A 52 12.61 -6.42 27.39
C GLY A 52 13.41 -5.68 26.31
N SER A 53 13.82 -6.35 25.23
CA SER A 53 14.58 -5.72 24.14
C SER A 53 13.67 -4.99 23.15
N VAL A 54 14.24 -3.97 22.51
CA VAL A 54 13.64 -3.21 21.41
C VAL A 54 14.47 -3.45 20.16
N SER A 55 13.81 -3.74 19.05
CA SER A 55 14.47 -3.95 17.76
C SER A 55 13.79 -3.11 16.69
N ASN A 56 14.57 -2.23 16.06
CA ASN A 56 14.15 -1.44 14.91
C ASN A 56 15.02 -1.84 13.71
N LYS A 57 14.49 -2.69 12.83
CA LYS A 57 15.22 -3.27 11.68
C LYS A 57 14.74 -2.70 10.37
N VAL A 58 15.67 -2.40 9.47
CA VAL A 58 15.40 -2.04 8.08
C VAL A 58 15.90 -3.19 7.22
N PHE A 59 15.02 -3.75 6.39
CA PHE A 59 15.35 -4.78 5.43
C PHE A 59 15.16 -4.21 4.02
N MET A 60 16.28 -4.09 3.31
CA MET A 60 16.34 -3.58 1.94
C MET A 60 16.18 -4.73 0.94
N ASP A 61 15.78 -4.39 -0.28
CA ASP A 61 15.66 -5.30 -1.42
C ASP A 61 14.82 -6.56 -1.14
N VAL A 62 13.72 -6.41 -0.39
CA VAL A 62 12.84 -7.57 -0.09
C VAL A 62 12.15 -8.09 -1.35
N ASP A 63 11.82 -9.38 -1.36
CA ASP A 63 11.31 -10.14 -2.51
C ASP A 63 9.88 -9.79 -2.97
N PHE A 64 9.37 -8.63 -2.56
CA PHE A 64 8.05 -8.14 -2.94
C PHE A 64 7.92 -8.00 -4.46
N PRO A 65 6.68 -8.13 -5.00
CA PRO A 65 6.44 -8.11 -6.44
C PRO A 65 6.92 -6.80 -7.07
N ARG A 66 7.56 -6.92 -8.23
CA ARG A 66 8.07 -5.80 -9.03
C ARG A 66 7.37 -5.75 -10.38
N GLY A 67 7.47 -4.60 -11.04
CA GLY A 67 6.85 -4.34 -12.33
C GLY A 67 5.56 -3.53 -12.21
N HIS A 68 4.94 -3.28 -13.35
CA HIS A 68 3.79 -2.37 -13.45
C HIS A 68 2.52 -3.02 -12.92
N ILE A 69 2.21 -2.79 -11.65
CA ILE A 69 1.09 -3.41 -10.94
C ILE A 69 0.27 -2.37 -10.18
N SER A 70 -0.96 -2.73 -9.85
CA SER A 70 -1.83 -1.96 -8.98
C SER A 70 -1.98 -2.68 -7.64
N LEU A 71 -1.51 -2.05 -6.57
CA LEU A 71 -1.62 -2.58 -5.22
C LEU A 71 -3.04 -2.37 -4.70
N LYS A 72 -3.60 -3.44 -4.11
CA LYS A 72 -4.94 -3.46 -3.53
C LYS A 72 -4.93 -3.49 -2.01
N SER A 73 -3.96 -4.20 -1.43
CA SER A 73 -3.84 -4.30 0.02
C SER A 73 -2.45 -4.71 0.46
N PHE A 74 -2.08 -4.27 1.66
CA PHE A 74 -0.92 -4.76 2.40
C PHE A 74 -1.34 -5.15 3.81
N PHE A 75 -0.82 -6.29 4.28
CA PHE A 75 -0.96 -6.76 5.66
C PHE A 75 0.31 -7.46 6.08
N ALA A 76 0.60 -7.46 7.38
CA ALA A 76 1.73 -8.16 7.96
C ALA A 76 1.33 -8.76 9.30
N GLU A 77 2.03 -9.83 9.69
CA GLU A 77 1.92 -10.49 10.98
C GLU A 77 3.33 -10.84 11.46
N VAL A 78 3.54 -10.81 12.78
CA VAL A 78 4.78 -11.32 13.37
C VAL A 78 4.58 -12.78 13.71
N VAL A 79 5.35 -13.64 13.06
CA VAL A 79 5.29 -15.08 13.24
C VAL A 79 6.60 -15.61 13.83
N ASN A 80 6.52 -16.74 14.53
CA ASN A 80 7.70 -17.48 14.97
C ASN A 80 8.29 -18.34 13.83
N GLU A 81 9.35 -19.09 14.12
CA GLU A 81 10.04 -19.96 13.16
C GLU A 81 9.12 -21.05 12.55
N SER A 82 8.07 -21.46 13.28
CA SER A 82 7.04 -22.38 12.80
C SER A 82 5.93 -21.70 12.00
N GLY A 83 6.03 -20.39 11.74
CA GLY A 83 5.02 -19.61 11.02
C GLY A 83 3.75 -19.29 11.83
N ASN A 84 3.77 -19.48 13.15
CA ASN A 84 2.63 -19.21 14.02
C ASN A 84 2.68 -17.76 14.52
N SER A 85 1.54 -17.07 14.54
CA SER A 85 1.44 -15.70 15.06
C SER A 85 1.94 -15.61 16.50
N VAL A 86 2.83 -14.68 16.77
CA VAL A 86 3.34 -14.40 18.11
C VAL A 86 2.35 -13.48 18.82
N PRO A 87 1.86 -13.81 20.03
CA PRO A 87 0.92 -12.96 20.75
C PRO A 87 1.47 -11.55 21.01
N LEU A 88 0.62 -10.53 20.88
CA LEU A 88 1.01 -9.14 21.05
C LEU A 88 1.58 -8.85 22.45
N HIS A 89 1.11 -9.57 23.47
CA HIS A 89 1.59 -9.46 24.85
C HIS A 89 3.00 -10.05 25.06
N GLN A 90 3.56 -10.76 24.07
CA GLN A 90 4.94 -11.25 24.08
C GLN A 90 5.84 -10.41 23.19
N THR A 91 5.35 -10.07 22.00
CA THR A 91 6.06 -9.21 21.07
C THR A 91 5.10 -8.13 20.60
N TYR A 92 5.28 -6.95 21.14
CA TYR A 92 4.53 -5.79 20.74
C TYR A 92 5.12 -5.24 19.43
N LEU A 93 4.31 -5.20 18.37
CA LEU A 93 4.69 -4.60 17.10
C LEU A 93 4.35 -3.11 17.15
N HIS A 94 5.34 -2.27 17.41
CA HIS A 94 5.14 -0.83 17.53
C HIS A 94 4.74 -0.22 16.19
N HIS A 95 5.51 -0.53 15.15
CA HIS A 95 5.12 -0.26 13.78
C HIS A 95 5.82 -1.17 12.78
N TRP A 96 5.23 -1.29 11.60
CA TRP A 96 5.93 -1.72 10.40
C TRP A 96 5.53 -0.81 9.25
N ILE A 97 6.49 -0.55 8.35
CA ILE A 97 6.26 0.25 7.16
C ILE A 97 6.87 -0.41 5.93
N VAL A 98 6.19 -0.29 4.80
CA VAL A 98 6.67 -0.72 3.49
C VAL A 98 6.76 0.48 2.58
N VAL A 99 7.91 0.63 1.93
CA VAL A 99 8.21 1.72 1.01
C VAL A 99 8.94 1.17 -0.21
N ARG A 100 8.61 1.67 -1.38
CA ARG A 100 9.35 1.39 -2.61
C ARG A 100 10.45 2.44 -2.81
N TYR A 101 11.54 2.06 -3.45
CA TYR A 101 12.65 2.97 -3.76
C TYR A 101 13.29 2.58 -5.09
N HIS A 102 13.96 3.54 -5.72
CA HIS A 102 14.77 3.31 -6.90
C HIS A 102 16.25 3.31 -6.50
N GLN A 103 17.01 2.34 -7.02
CA GLN A 103 18.45 2.23 -6.78
C GLN A 103 19.19 2.07 -8.12
N PRO A 104 20.38 2.67 -8.31
CA PRO A 104 21.16 2.45 -9.51
C PRO A 104 21.55 0.96 -9.66
N LYS A 105 21.58 0.44 -10.89
CA LYS A 105 21.85 -1.00 -11.16
C LYS A 105 23.24 -1.47 -10.75
N ASN A 106 24.22 -0.59 -10.75
CA ASN A 106 25.65 -0.94 -10.64
C ASN A 106 26.27 -0.54 -9.29
N VAL A 107 25.47 -0.49 -8.22
CA VAL A 107 25.99 -0.25 -6.86
C VAL A 107 26.27 -1.57 -6.14
N ALA A 108 27.23 -1.54 -5.23
CA ALA A 108 27.49 -2.68 -4.34
C ALA A 108 26.24 -3.07 -3.56
N ASN A 109 26.10 -4.36 -3.25
CA ASN A 109 25.02 -4.85 -2.39
C ASN A 109 25.02 -4.07 -1.07
N ASN A 110 23.84 -3.61 -0.65
CA ASN A 110 23.61 -2.76 0.54
C ASN A 110 24.16 -1.32 0.46
N SER A 111 24.59 -0.83 -0.70
CA SER A 111 24.91 0.60 -0.84
C SER A 111 23.64 1.45 -0.81
N GLU A 112 23.64 2.48 0.04
CA GLU A 112 22.57 3.49 0.07
C GLU A 112 22.81 4.62 -0.96
N GLU A 113 23.90 4.55 -1.72
CA GLU A 113 24.28 5.57 -2.68
C GLU A 113 23.25 5.69 -3.82
N GLY A 114 22.78 6.93 -4.03
CA GLY A 114 21.82 7.23 -5.08
C GLY A 114 20.43 6.63 -4.87
N ILE A 115 20.09 6.15 -3.66
CA ILE A 115 18.72 5.67 -3.39
C ILE A 115 17.73 6.83 -3.46
N ILE A 116 16.65 6.61 -4.22
CA ILE A 116 15.52 7.53 -4.34
C ILE A 116 14.29 6.85 -3.76
N PHE A 117 13.91 7.20 -2.53
CA PHE A 117 12.67 6.71 -1.93
C PHE A 117 11.47 7.29 -2.66
N LYS A 118 10.53 6.43 -3.07
CA LYS A 118 9.30 6.86 -3.73
C LYS A 118 8.18 6.93 -2.72
N ARG A 119 7.46 8.04 -2.76
CA ARG A 119 6.41 8.41 -1.81
C ARG A 119 5.09 8.65 -2.55
N ASN A 120 4.23 9.53 -2.04
CA ASN A 120 2.95 9.92 -2.65
C ASN A 120 3.13 10.75 -3.92
N ASN A 121 2.19 10.61 -4.86
CA ASN A 121 2.02 11.50 -6.00
C ASN A 121 1.28 12.81 -5.63
N GLY A 122 1.31 13.23 -4.35
CA GLY A 122 0.52 14.34 -3.81
C GLY A 122 1.21 15.71 -3.92
N PHE A 123 0.63 16.76 -3.33
CA PHE A 123 1.21 18.11 -3.41
C PHE A 123 2.52 18.25 -2.60
N CYS A 124 2.63 17.52 -1.49
CA CYS A 124 3.85 17.47 -0.69
C CYS A 124 4.83 16.47 -1.32
N GLN A 125 5.54 16.94 -2.35
CA GLN A 125 6.65 16.20 -2.95
C GLN A 125 7.89 16.28 -2.03
N GLU A 126 8.91 15.47 -2.33
CA GLU A 126 10.17 15.36 -1.55
C GLU A 126 10.01 14.66 -0.17
N ASN A 127 10.88 14.95 0.80
CA ASN A 127 10.94 14.27 2.11
C ASN A 127 9.86 14.76 3.11
N VAL A 128 8.83 15.47 2.64
CA VAL A 128 7.82 16.11 3.49
C VAL A 128 6.51 15.33 3.38
N PHE A 129 6.33 14.33 4.25
CA PHE A 129 5.12 13.48 4.38
C PHE A 129 4.86 12.46 3.26
N GLY A 130 5.76 11.49 3.13
CA GLY A 130 5.59 10.43 2.14
C GLY A 130 4.62 9.32 2.55
N GLN A 131 3.80 8.85 1.61
CA GLN A 131 2.88 7.71 1.80
C GLN A 131 3.65 6.40 1.96
N TYR A 132 3.24 5.60 2.96
CA TYR A 132 3.64 4.22 3.13
C TYR A 132 2.68 3.30 2.36
N TYR A 133 3.22 2.29 1.68
CA TYR A 133 2.41 1.33 0.90
C TYR A 133 1.78 0.26 1.78
N GLY A 134 2.45 -0.05 2.89
CA GLY A 134 1.93 -0.80 4.02
C GLY A 134 2.33 -0.06 5.28
N LEU A 135 1.40 0.09 6.20
CA LEU A 135 1.61 0.68 7.52
C LEU A 135 0.72 -0.06 8.49
N GLY A 136 1.27 -0.47 9.62
CA GLY A 136 0.48 -0.94 10.74
C GLY A 136 1.22 -0.70 12.04
N SER A 137 0.46 -0.45 13.09
CA SER A 137 0.94 -0.32 14.46
C SER A 137 0.29 -1.40 15.32
N GLU A 138 -0.12 -1.04 16.54
CA GLU A 138 -0.76 -1.90 17.55
C GLU A 138 -1.97 -2.68 17.04
N THR A 139 -2.59 -2.24 15.94
CA THR A 139 -3.73 -2.89 15.29
C THR A 139 -3.28 -4.06 14.42
N ARG A 140 -2.64 -5.07 15.03
CA ARG A 140 -2.39 -6.34 14.33
C ARG A 140 -3.69 -6.93 13.80
N GLY A 141 -3.63 -7.51 12.61
CA GLY A 141 -4.80 -8.05 11.92
C GLY A 141 -5.69 -7.00 11.23
N THR A 142 -5.35 -5.71 11.25
CA THR A 142 -6.01 -4.74 10.36
C THR A 142 -5.40 -4.75 8.97
N ASN A 143 -6.26 -4.69 7.95
CA ASN A 143 -5.85 -4.61 6.56
C ASN A 143 -5.82 -3.14 6.10
N THR A 144 -4.73 -2.74 5.42
CA THR A 144 -4.81 -1.56 4.56
C THR A 144 -5.44 -2.03 3.25
N TYR A 145 -6.70 -1.69 3.00
CA TYR A 145 -7.43 -2.09 1.80
C TYR A 145 -7.84 -0.87 0.97
N ILE A 146 -7.60 -0.94 -0.34
CA ILE A 146 -7.99 0.10 -1.29
C ILE A 146 -9.28 -0.36 -2.00
N PRO A 147 -10.40 0.38 -1.88
CA PRO A 147 -11.66 -0.03 -2.47
C PRO A 147 -11.64 0.02 -4.00
N ASP A 148 -12.46 -0.81 -4.65
CA ASP A 148 -12.68 -0.71 -6.09
C ASP A 148 -13.35 0.62 -6.46
N PRO A 149 -13.06 1.19 -7.65
CA PRO A 149 -12.19 0.69 -8.72
C PRO A 149 -10.70 1.05 -8.57
N TYR A 150 -10.30 1.57 -7.40
CA TYR A 150 -8.98 2.15 -7.19
C TYR A 150 -7.92 1.10 -6.85
N GLY A 151 -6.67 1.49 -7.04
CA GLY A 151 -5.48 0.78 -6.58
C GLY A 151 -4.26 1.69 -6.74
N ILE A 152 -3.23 1.47 -5.93
CA ILE A 152 -2.02 2.30 -5.98
C ILE A 152 -1.09 1.73 -7.06
N GLU A 153 -0.84 2.51 -8.10
CA GLU A 153 0.06 2.13 -9.19
C GLU A 153 1.53 2.18 -8.74
N VAL A 154 2.29 1.15 -9.08
CA VAL A 154 3.73 1.04 -8.82
C VAL A 154 4.43 0.37 -10.00
N GLY A 155 5.76 0.54 -10.08
CA GLY A 155 6.60 -0.10 -11.09
C GLY A 155 6.32 0.30 -12.53
N ASN A 156 5.70 1.46 -12.77
CA ASN A 156 5.60 2.04 -14.11
C ASN A 156 7.02 2.33 -14.65
N PRO A 157 7.45 1.71 -15.77
CA PRO A 157 8.78 1.92 -16.34
C PRO A 157 9.10 3.37 -16.69
N GLU A 158 8.07 4.19 -16.97
CA GLU A 158 8.23 5.62 -17.28
C GLU A 158 8.61 6.45 -16.04
N GLU A 159 8.28 5.98 -14.83
CA GLU A 159 8.64 6.64 -13.56
C GLU A 159 10.03 6.24 -13.04
N ILE A 160 10.64 5.18 -13.59
CA ILE A 160 11.91 4.63 -13.13
C ILE A 160 13.05 5.29 -13.94
N PRO A 161 13.98 6.02 -13.29
CA PRO A 161 15.09 6.66 -14.01
C PRO A 161 15.94 5.65 -14.79
N LYS A 162 16.48 6.08 -15.94
CA LYS A 162 17.37 5.24 -16.75
C LYS A 162 18.57 4.77 -15.90
N GLY A 163 18.81 3.46 -15.90
CA GLY A 163 19.89 2.85 -15.11
C GLY A 163 19.52 2.50 -13.67
N TYR A 164 18.27 2.72 -13.26
CA TYR A 164 17.76 2.35 -11.94
C TYR A 164 16.89 1.09 -12.00
N VAL A 165 16.64 0.51 -10.83
CA VAL A 165 15.66 -0.55 -10.59
C VAL A 165 14.78 -0.17 -9.41
N GLU A 166 13.50 -0.50 -9.49
CA GLU A 166 12.60 -0.39 -8.35
C GLU A 166 12.75 -1.61 -7.42
N LYS A 167 12.85 -1.31 -6.13
CA LYS A 167 13.02 -2.25 -5.03
C LYS A 167 12.09 -1.87 -3.88
N TRP A 168 11.95 -2.77 -2.93
CA TRP A 168 11.13 -2.59 -1.74
C TRP A 168 12.00 -2.64 -0.50
N PHE A 169 11.70 -1.80 0.48
CA PHE A 169 12.20 -1.97 1.83
C PHE A 169 11.05 -2.06 2.81
N ILE A 170 11.30 -2.78 3.90
CA ILE A 170 10.42 -2.85 5.06
C ILE A 170 11.20 -2.44 6.30
N ASN A 171 10.61 -1.58 7.12
CA ASN A 171 11.09 -1.31 8.45
C ASN A 171 10.13 -1.92 9.47
N VAL A 172 10.68 -2.65 10.43
CA VAL A 172 9.92 -3.35 11.48
C VAL A 172 10.46 -2.91 12.83
N HIS A 173 9.60 -2.34 13.65
CA HIS A 173 9.90 -1.93 15.01
C HIS A 173 9.09 -2.78 15.99
N ALA A 174 9.78 -3.69 16.67
CA ALA A 174 9.18 -4.66 17.59
C ALA A 174 9.84 -4.58 18.97
N ILE A 175 9.03 -4.81 20.00
CA ILE A 175 9.42 -4.78 21.40
C ILE A 175 9.06 -6.12 22.02
N ASP A 176 10.03 -6.76 22.67
CA ASP A 176 9.77 -7.94 23.47
C ASP A 176 9.26 -7.52 24.84
N THR A 177 8.00 -7.81 25.12
CA THR A 177 7.32 -7.42 26.37
C THR A 177 7.38 -8.51 27.42
N ARG A 178 8.10 -9.62 27.16
CA ARG A 178 8.34 -10.64 28.18
C ARG A 178 9.31 -10.08 29.21
N CYS A 179 9.04 -10.34 30.50
CA CYS A 179 9.97 -9.99 31.56
C CYS A 179 11.24 -10.83 31.45
N ARG A 180 12.39 -10.23 31.78
CA ARG A 180 13.59 -11.02 32.09
C ARG A 180 13.26 -11.90 33.30
N ARG A 181 13.35 -13.22 33.12
CA ARG A 181 13.31 -14.18 34.22
C ARG A 181 14.64 -14.18 34.94
#